data_AF-A0A4S8L5I8-F1
#
_entry.id   AF-A0A4S8L5I8-F1
#
_cell.length_a   1.000
_cell.length_b   1.000
_cell.length_c   1.000
_cell.angle_alpha   90.00
_cell.angle_beta   90.00
_cell.angle_gamma   90.00
#
_symmetry.space_group_name_H-M   'P 1'
#
loop_
_entity.id
_entity.type
_entity.pdbx_description
1 polymer ?
#
loop_
_entity_poly.entity_id
_entity_poly.type
_entity_poly.pdbx_seq_one_letter_code
_entity_poly.pdbx_strand_id
1 'polypeptide(L)'
;MKENIRASLDDIPRLQILGYIPSLFFHFILLSICICRYANRSARFIHAYSEGLDGPQAAWANRRYHGHRTLPPEMLRKAMEAVP
;
A
#
# COMPACT_ATOMS: atom_id res chain seq x y z
N MET A 1 -36.62 -22.89 -30.68
CA MET A 1 -36.07 -21.57 -30.26
C MET A 1 -35.15 -21.64 -29.04
N LYS A 2 -35.42 -22.49 -28.03
CA LYS A 2 -34.56 -22.60 -26.83
C LYS A 2 -33.20 -23.29 -27.08
N GLU A 3 -33.14 -24.26 -28.00
CA GLU A 3 -31.91 -24.99 -28.37
C GLU A 3 -30.83 -24.05 -28.96
N ASN A 4 -31.21 -23.15 -29.85
CA ASN A 4 -30.28 -22.21 -30.49
C ASN A 4 -29.68 -21.19 -29.51
N ILE A 5 -30.42 -20.82 -28.45
CA ILE A 5 -29.92 -19.89 -27.43
C ILE A 5 -28.81 -20.55 -26.59
N ARG A 6 -28.94 -21.84 -26.27
CA ARG A 6 -27.88 -22.59 -25.56
C ARG A 6 -26.62 -22.75 -26.43
N ALA A 7 -26.80 -23.09 -27.71
CA ALA A 7 -25.68 -23.20 -28.65
C ALA A 7 -24.91 -21.87 -28.79
N SER A 8 -25.60 -20.73 -28.88
CA SER A 8 -24.94 -19.40 -28.90
C SER A 8 -24.23 -19.02 -27.60
N LEU A 9 -24.59 -19.63 -26.46
CA LEU A 9 -23.90 -19.45 -25.19
C LEU A 9 -22.62 -20.29 -25.09
N ASP A 10 -22.58 -21.44 -25.75
CA ASP A 10 -21.41 -22.30 -25.83
C ASP A 10 -20.36 -21.85 -26.87
N ASP A 11 -20.75 -20.97 -27.82
CA ASP A 11 -19.84 -20.28 -28.75
C ASP A 11 -19.01 -19.16 -28.11
N ILE A 12 -19.31 -18.76 -26.87
CA ILE A 12 -18.46 -17.85 -26.12
C ILE A 12 -17.15 -18.60 -25.84
N PRO A 13 -15.97 -18.10 -26.25
CA PRO A 13 -14.73 -18.78 -26.03
C PRO A 13 -14.51 -18.87 -24.52
N ARG A 14 -14.85 -20.02 -23.91
CA ARG A 14 -14.67 -20.29 -22.49
C ARG A 14 -13.21 -20.05 -22.06
N LEU A 15 -12.28 -20.14 -23.01
CA LEU A 15 -10.87 -19.79 -22.87
C LEU A 15 -10.62 -18.31 -22.55
N GLN A 16 -11.45 -17.36 -23.03
CA GLN A 16 -11.33 -15.94 -22.66
C GLN A 16 -11.84 -15.68 -21.23
N ILE A 17 -12.95 -16.29 -20.82
CA ILE A 17 -13.51 -16.11 -19.47
C ILE A 17 -12.63 -16.80 -18.41
N LEU A 18 -12.13 -18.01 -18.68
CA LEU A 18 -11.28 -18.76 -17.74
C LEU A 18 -9.87 -18.16 -17.59
N GLY A 19 -9.36 -17.43 -18.60
CA GLY A 19 -8.06 -16.74 -18.54
C GLY A 19 -8.12 -15.36 -17.88
N TYR A 20 -9.27 -14.69 -17.93
CA TYR A 20 -9.46 -13.33 -17.40
C TYR A 20 -9.68 -13.30 -15.88
N ILE A 21 -10.35 -14.32 -15.32
CA ILE A 21 -10.62 -14.40 -13.87
C ILE A 21 -9.31 -14.58 -13.06
N PRO A 22 -8.36 -15.46 -13.43
CA PRO A 22 -7.07 -15.58 -12.76
C PRO A 22 -6.20 -14.33 -12.92
N SER A 23 -6.28 -13.64 -14.06
CA SER A 23 -5.45 -12.45 -14.34
C SER A 23 -5.88 -11.24 -13.50
N LEU A 24 -7.20 -11.03 -13.33
CA LEU A 24 -7.75 -10.03 -12.43
C LEU A 24 -7.44 -10.36 -10.96
N PHE A 25 -7.51 -11.63 -10.58
CA PHE A 25 -7.15 -12.07 -9.23
C PHE A 25 -5.67 -11.84 -8.93
N PHE A 26 -4.77 -12.18 -9.86
CA PHE A 26 -3.34 -11.90 -9.71
C PHE A 26 -3.04 -10.40 -9.66
N HIS A 27 -3.69 -9.59 -10.52
CA HIS A 27 -3.55 -8.14 -10.48
C HIS A 27 -4.04 -7.56 -9.15
N PHE A 28 -5.19 -8.02 -8.66
CA PHE A 28 -5.75 -7.57 -7.40
C PHE A 28 -4.87 -7.95 -6.20
N ILE A 29 -4.32 -9.18 -6.19
CA ILE A 29 -3.37 -9.61 -5.16
C ILE A 29 -2.10 -8.76 -5.19
N LEU A 30 -1.49 -8.55 -6.37
CA LEU A 30 -0.28 -7.75 -6.49
C LEU A 30 -0.52 -6.28 -6.08
N LEU A 31 -1.65 -5.69 -6.49
CA LEU A 31 -2.04 -4.34 -6.12
C LEU A 31 -2.23 -4.21 -4.60
N SER A 32 -2.93 -5.17 -3.97
CA SER A 32 -3.17 -5.20 -2.53
C SER A 32 -1.86 -5.26 -1.73
N ILE A 33 -0.91 -6.12 -2.14
CA ILE A 33 0.40 -6.22 -1.49
C ILE A 33 1.18 -4.89 -1.59
N CYS A 34 1.16 -4.23 -2.75
CA CYS A 34 1.82 -2.94 -2.94
C CYS A 34 1.25 -1.85 -2.03
N ILE A 35 -0.08 -1.76 -1.93
CA ILE A 35 -0.77 -0.77 -1.09
C ILE A 35 -0.45 -1.01 0.39
N CYS A 36 -0.53 -2.26 0.86
CA CYS A 36 -0.22 -2.61 2.25
C CYS A 36 1.25 -2.28 2.61
N ARG A 37 2.18 -2.56 1.71
CA ARG A 37 3.61 -2.22 1.90
C ARG A 37 3.84 -0.71 1.94
N TYR A 38 3.16 0.04 1.08
CA TYR A 38 3.22 1.50 1.08
C TYR A 38 2.64 2.06 2.38
N ALA A 39 1.43 1.65 2.76
CA ALA A 39 0.76 2.09 3.98
C ALA A 39 1.62 1.82 5.23
N ASN A 40 2.21 0.63 5.35
CA ASN A 40 3.09 0.30 6.47
C ASN A 40 4.37 1.15 6.51
N ARG A 41 4.92 1.55 5.35
CA ARG A 41 6.07 2.47 5.29
C ARG A 41 5.67 3.88 5.69
N SER A 42 4.55 4.37 5.16
CA SER A 42 4.03 5.71 5.46
C SER A 42 3.60 5.86 6.93
N ALA A 43 3.08 4.80 7.56
CA ALA A 43 2.69 4.80 8.97
C ALA A 43 3.85 5.16 9.93
N ARG A 44 5.11 4.93 9.53
CA ARG A 44 6.29 5.32 10.32
C ARG A 44 6.49 6.83 10.42
N PHE A 45 5.93 7.58 9.47
CA PHE A 45 6.02 9.04 9.42
C PHE A 45 4.81 9.72 10.03
N ILE A 46 3.66 9.03 10.14
CA ILE A 46 2.41 9.60 10.66
C ILE A 46 2.61 10.20 12.06
N HIS A 47 3.27 9.48 12.97
CA HIS A 47 3.54 9.99 14.32
C HIS A 47 4.48 11.19 14.33
N ALA A 48 5.42 11.27 13.38
CA ALA A 48 6.31 12.43 13.31
C ALA A 48 5.54 13.68 12.86
N TYR A 49 4.69 13.53 11.83
CA TYR A 49 3.86 14.62 11.34
C TYR A 49 2.79 15.06 12.34
N SER A 50 2.18 14.13 13.09
CA SER A 50 1.18 14.49 14.12
C SER A 50 1.77 15.34 15.23
N GLU A 51 3.07 15.20 15.48
CA GLU A 51 3.81 15.93 16.51
C GLU A 51 4.43 17.23 15.97
N GLY A 52 4.19 17.57 14.70
CA GLY A 52 4.61 18.84 14.09
C GLY A 52 6.00 18.86 13.48
N LEU A 53 6.64 17.69 13.27
CA LEU A 53 7.92 17.60 12.56
C LEU A 53 7.74 17.88 11.07
N ASP A 54 8.65 18.64 10.49
CA ASP A 54 8.66 18.91 9.05
C ASP A 54 9.27 17.72 8.27
N GLY A 55 9.08 17.68 6.94
CA GLY A 55 9.51 16.57 6.09
C GLY A 55 10.98 16.14 6.28
N PRO A 56 11.95 17.07 6.28
CA PRO A 56 13.35 16.76 6.54
C PRO A 56 13.61 16.22 7.96
N GLN A 57 12.96 16.79 8.96
CA GLN A 57 13.09 16.38 10.37
C GLN A 57 12.50 14.98 10.58
N ALA A 58 11.33 14.71 10.02
CA ALA A 58 10.67 13.40 10.07
C ALA A 58 11.50 12.30 9.36
N ALA A 59 12.16 12.65 8.24
CA ALA A 59 13.10 11.76 7.55
C ALA A 59 14.35 11.47 8.38
N TRP A 60 14.94 12.51 8.99
CA TRP A 60 16.08 12.36 9.88
C TRP A 60 15.74 11.48 11.09
N ALA A 61 14.60 11.73 11.74
CA ALA A 61 14.18 11.00 12.93
C ALA A 61 13.93 9.51 12.63
N ASN A 62 13.26 9.22 11.52
CA ASN A 62 13.04 7.84 11.07
C ASN A 62 14.34 7.12 10.69
N ARG A 63 15.34 7.85 10.19
CA ARG A 63 16.68 7.33 9.90
C ARG A 63 17.49 7.07 11.16
N ARG A 64 17.39 7.95 12.16
CA ARG A 64 18.16 7.85 13.40
C ARG A 64 17.60 6.80 14.36
N TYR A 65 16.28 6.64 14.37
CA TYR A 65 15.54 5.79 15.31
C TYR A 65 14.80 4.66 14.58
N HIS A 66 15.56 3.85 13.83
CA HIS A 66 15.08 2.67 13.12
C HIS A 66 14.56 1.57 14.09
N GLY A 67 13.33 1.73 14.59
CA GLY A 67 12.70 0.74 15.47
C GLY A 67 11.50 1.31 16.24
N HIS A 68 11.51 2.61 16.48
CA HIS A 68 10.40 3.29 17.15
C HIS A 68 9.30 3.61 16.14
N ARG A 69 8.07 3.13 16.39
CA ARG A 69 6.87 3.54 15.65
C ARG A 69 6.30 4.87 16.18
N THR A 70 6.50 5.11 17.47
CA THR A 70 6.15 6.35 18.16
C THR A 70 7.43 6.95 18.69
N LEU A 71 7.66 8.23 18.43
CA LEU A 71 8.83 8.93 18.96
C LEU A 71 8.52 9.43 20.36
N PRO A 72 9.29 9.01 21.38
CA PRO A 72 9.21 9.61 22.70
C PRO A 72 9.63 11.09 22.65
N PRO A 73 9.16 11.91 23.61
CA PRO A 73 9.37 13.37 23.60
C PRO A 73 10.84 13.78 23.47
N GLU A 74 11.75 13.05 24.11
CA GLU A 74 13.20 13.27 24.05
C GLU A 74 13.79 13.13 22.64
N MET A 75 13.31 12.15 21.86
CA MET A 75 13.75 11.94 20.48
C MET A 75 13.15 12.98 19.54
N LEU A 76 11.93 13.41 19.82
CA LEU A 76 11.20 14.41 19.07
C LEU A 76 11.91 15.77 19.12
N ARG A 77 12.31 16.19 20.33
CA ARG A 77 13.11 17.40 20.52
C ARG A 77 14.43 17.35 19.73
N LYS A 78 15.13 16.21 19.79
CA LYS A 78 16.36 16.01 19.01
C LYS A 78 16.12 16.07 17.51
N ALA A 79 14.98 15.57 17.03
CA ALA A 79 14.63 15.63 15.63
C ALA A 79 14.29 17.05 15.16
N MET A 80 13.65 17.86 16.00
CA MET A 80 13.42 19.29 15.74
C MET A 80 14.74 20.07 15.67
N GLU A 81 15.69 19.77 16.57
CA GLU A 81 17.01 20.43 16.61
C GLU A 81 17.97 19.95 15.51
N ALA A 82 17.73 18.77 14.91
CA ALA A 82 18.67 18.14 13.98
C ALA A 82 18.68 18.73 12.56
N VAL A 83 17.68 19.53 12.19
CA VAL A 83 17.61 20.18 10.88
C VAL A 83 17.35 21.68 11.09
N PRO A 84 18.18 22.57 10.50
CA PRO A 84 18.02 24.02 10.61
C PRO A 84 16.76 24.54 9.92
#